data_AF-A0A522ENZ7-F1
#
_entry.id   AF-A0A522ENZ7-F1
#
_cell.length_a   1.000
_cell.length_b   1.000
_cell.length_c   1.000
_cell.angle_alpha   90.00
_cell.angle_beta   90.00
_cell.angle_gamma   90.00
#
_symmetry.space_group_name_H-M   'P 1'
#
loop_
_entity.id
_entity.type
_entity.pdbx_description
1 polymer ?
#
loop_
_entity_poly.entity_id
_entity_poly.type
_entity_poly.pdbx_seq_one_letter_code
_entity_poly.pdbx_strand_id
1 'polypeptide(L)' 'MTRLKKLFTNWRVVLLIVCLLTALYFISPRPWVTGVSIRSIDRNSSAASAGIPPPTSETKPMDRERIVAVNNRPIK' A
#
# COMPACT_ATOMS: atom_id res chain seq x y z
N MET A 1 -34.57 21.77 -17.20
CA MET A 1 -33.78 21.64 -15.95
C MET A 1 -33.81 20.19 -15.49
N THR A 2 -32.88 19.37 -15.97
CA THR A 2 -32.86 17.93 -15.70
C THR A 2 -32.38 17.65 -14.28
N ARG A 3 -33.16 16.87 -13.52
CA ARG A 3 -32.97 16.58 -12.08
C ARG A 3 -31.55 16.11 -11.72
N LEU A 4 -30.87 15.48 -12.68
CA LEU A 4 -29.51 14.99 -12.54
C LEU A 4 -28.47 16.11 -12.34
N LYS A 5 -28.61 17.25 -13.04
CA LYS A 5 -27.69 18.38 -12.88
C LYS A 5 -27.82 19.04 -11.50
N LYS A 6 -29.00 18.96 -10.88
CA LYS A 6 -29.27 19.52 -9.55
C LYS A 6 -28.64 18.69 -8.41
N LEU A 7 -28.39 17.41 -8.63
CA LEU A 7 -27.73 16.52 -7.66
C LEU A 7 -26.23 16.82 -7.55
N PHE A 8 -25.53 17.00 -8.68
CA PHE A 8 -24.09 17.33 -8.72
C PHE A 8 -23.78 18.82 -8.50
N THR A 9 -24.79 19.66 -8.43
CA THR A 9 -24.63 21.08 -8.06
C THR A 9 -24.97 21.30 -6.57
N ASN A 10 -25.51 20.29 -5.89
CA ASN A 10 -25.72 20.39 -4.45
C ASN A 10 -24.41 20.13 -3.74
N TRP A 11 -23.85 21.20 -3.17
CA TRP A 11 -22.56 21.21 -2.51
C TRP A 11 -22.40 20.13 -1.43
N ARG A 12 -23.46 19.80 -0.68
CA ARG A 12 -23.39 18.77 0.36
C ARG A 12 -23.19 17.37 -0.21
N VAL A 13 -23.75 17.11 -1.39
CA VAL A 13 -23.64 15.81 -2.07
C VAL A 13 -22.28 15.66 -2.73
N VAL A 14 -21.76 16.70 -3.36
CA VAL A 14 -20.40 16.70 -3.95
C VAL A 14 -19.33 16.53 -2.88
N LEU A 15 -19.47 17.25 -1.76
CA LEU A 15 -18.53 17.17 -0.66
C LEU A 15 -18.49 15.76 -0.07
N LEU A 16 -19.65 15.11 0.12
CA LEU A 16 -19.71 13.74 0.62
C LEU A 16 -19.06 12.75 -0.36
N ILE A 17 -19.28 12.91 -1.66
CA ILE A 17 -18.69 12.05 -2.69
C ILE A 17 -17.17 12.18 -2.71
N VAL A 18 -16.63 13.40 -2.64
CA VAL A 18 -15.18 13.63 -2.61
C VAL A 18 -14.56 13.07 -1.33
N CYS A 19 -15.20 13.28 -0.18
CA CYS A 19 -14.69 12.81 1.11
C CYS A 19 -14.66 11.28 1.20
N LEU A 20 -15.65 10.62 0.58
CA LEU A 20 -15.70 9.17 0.52
C LEU A 20 -14.60 8.61 -0.40
N LEU A 21 -14.39 9.22 -1.58
CA LEU A 21 -13.37 8.79 -2.53
C LEU A 21 -11.95 8.96 -2.00
N THR A 22 -11.71 10.03 -1.25
CA THR A 22 -10.42 10.21 -0.59
C THR A 22 -10.27 9.24 0.57
N ALA A 23 -11.25 9.08 1.47
CA ALA A 23 -11.14 8.10 2.55
C ALA A 23 -10.78 6.68 2.05
N LEU A 24 -11.32 6.28 0.90
CA LEU A 24 -11.03 5.00 0.25
C LEU A 24 -9.59 4.89 -0.28
N TYR A 25 -9.01 5.93 -0.87
CA TYR A 25 -7.60 5.94 -1.29
C TYR A 25 -6.65 5.84 -0.08
N PHE A 26 -7.07 6.39 1.05
CA PHE A 26 -6.20 6.61 2.21
C PHE A 26 -6.10 5.42 3.19
N ILE A 27 -6.92 4.37 3.06
CA ILE A 27 -6.90 3.23 4.00
C ILE A 27 -5.70 2.27 3.78
N SER A 28 -5.25 2.05 2.55
CA SER A 28 -4.08 1.21 2.25
C SER A 28 -3.44 1.62 0.93
N PRO A 29 -2.78 2.78 0.89
CA PRO A 29 -2.27 3.35 -0.35
C PRO A 29 -1.07 2.54 -0.87
N ARG A 30 -1.20 1.87 -2.03
CA ARG A 30 -0.11 1.10 -2.67
C ARG A 30 0.08 1.29 -4.17
N PRO A 31 -0.23 2.43 -4.78
CA PRO A 31 -0.26 2.41 -6.22
C PRO A 31 1.20 2.43 -6.75
N TRP A 32 1.48 1.48 -7.66
CA TRP A 32 2.74 1.32 -8.42
C TRP A 32 3.99 0.78 -7.71
N VAL A 33 3.87 0.26 -6.49
CA VAL A 33 5.05 -0.27 -5.80
C VAL A 33 5.28 -1.76 -6.08
N THR A 34 6.48 -2.10 -6.56
CA THR A 34 6.87 -3.45 -7.02
C THR A 34 7.93 -4.08 -6.11
N GLY A 35 8.17 -5.39 -6.27
CA GLY A 35 9.16 -6.14 -5.49
C GLY A 35 8.57 -7.17 -4.52
N VAL A 36 9.43 -8.04 -4.00
CA VAL A 36 9.06 -9.24 -3.23
C VAL A 36 9.09 -8.96 -1.74
N SER A 37 7.94 -9.03 -1.06
CA SER A 37 7.85 -8.80 0.40
C SER A 37 8.42 -9.94 1.22
N ILE A 38 9.23 -9.61 2.23
CA ILE A 38 9.78 -10.52 3.22
C ILE A 38 8.72 -10.74 4.31
N ARG A 39 8.37 -12.00 4.56
CA ARG A 39 7.30 -12.38 5.50
C ARG A 39 7.79 -13.04 6.77
N SER A 40 8.97 -13.63 6.70
CA SER A 40 9.63 -14.34 7.79
C SER A 40 11.06 -14.56 7.38
N ILE A 41 11.91 -14.77 8.37
CA ILE A 41 13.33 -15.09 8.17
C ILE A 41 13.67 -16.19 9.15
N ASP A 42 14.24 -17.28 8.64
CA ASP A 42 14.65 -18.40 9.47
C ASP A 42 15.90 -18.05 10.27
N ARG A 43 15.96 -18.54 11.51
CA ARG A 43 17.14 -18.39 12.37
C ARG A 43 18.34 -19.06 11.72
N ASN A 44 19.51 -18.41 11.78
CA ASN A 44 20.76 -18.88 11.16
C ASN A 44 20.72 -19.03 9.62
N SER A 45 19.73 -18.45 8.94
CA SER A 45 19.73 -18.36 7.48
C SER A 45 20.74 -17.32 6.97
N SER A 46 21.09 -17.39 5.69
CA SER A 46 21.92 -16.36 5.03
C SER A 46 21.28 -14.97 5.10
N ALA A 47 19.95 -14.88 5.13
CA ALA A 47 19.24 -13.61 5.31
C ALA A 47 19.41 -13.08 6.73
N ALA A 48 19.34 -13.95 7.75
CA ALA A 48 19.58 -13.57 9.14
C ALA A 48 21.04 -13.17 9.39
N SER A 49 22.01 -13.88 8.80
CA SER A 49 23.44 -13.54 8.93
C SER A 49 23.84 -12.29 8.15
N ALA A 50 23.14 -12.01 7.04
CA ALA A 50 23.21 -10.74 6.34
C ALA A 50 22.56 -9.58 7.13
N GLY A 51 21.97 -9.85 8.30
CA GLY A 51 21.39 -8.85 9.18
C GLY A 51 19.99 -8.37 8.78
N ILE A 52 19.27 -9.10 7.91
CA ILE A 52 17.90 -8.74 7.53
C ILE A 52 16.97 -9.06 8.73
N PRO A 53 16.23 -8.07 9.27
CA PRO A 53 15.37 -8.29 10.42
C PRO A 53 14.08 -9.02 10.04
N PRO A 54 13.62 -9.99 10.84
CA PRO A 54 12.32 -10.62 10.60
C PRO A 54 11.18 -9.63 10.86
N PRO A 55 10.12 -9.62 10.04
CA PRO A 55 8.94 -8.81 10.33
C PRO A 55 8.27 -9.30 11.61
N THR A 56 7.85 -8.37 12.45
CA THR A 56 7.15 -8.65 13.71
C THR A 56 5.64 -8.74 13.48
N SER A 57 4.91 -9.28 14.44
CA SER A 57 3.43 -9.33 14.41
C SER A 57 2.77 -7.96 14.34
N GLU A 58 3.49 -6.91 14.75
CA GLU A 58 3.05 -5.52 14.68
C GLU A 58 3.33 -4.86 13.32
N THR A 59 4.16 -5.49 12.48
CA THR A 59 4.53 -4.94 11.18
C THR A 59 3.34 -5.00 10.23
N LYS A 60 2.80 -3.82 9.89
CA LYS A 60 1.67 -3.71 8.97
C LYS A 60 2.07 -4.27 7.60
N PRO A 61 1.14 -4.90 6.86
CA PRO A 61 1.44 -5.50 5.55
C PRO A 61 2.02 -4.53 4.51
N MET A 62 1.79 -3.23 4.69
CA MET A 62 2.30 -2.12 3.89
C MET A 62 3.79 -1.87 4.07
N ASP A 63 4.27 -2.18 5.27
CA ASP A 63 5.53 -1.69 5.81
C ASP A 63 6.56 -2.83 5.89
N ARG A 64 6.19 -3.99 5.35
CA ARG A 64 7.09 -5.13 5.24
C ARG A 64 8.21 -4.81 4.28
N GLU A 65 9.41 -5.24 4.65
CA GLU A 65 10.58 -5.14 3.80
C GLU A 65 10.36 -5.85 2.47
N ARG A 66 10.95 -5.32 1.40
CA ARG A 66 10.82 -5.86 0.04
C ARG A 66 12.14 -5.90 -0.67
N ILE A 67 12.33 -6.96 -1.43
CA ILE A 67 13.42 -7.10 -2.38
C ILE A 67 12.94 -6.50 -3.70
N VAL A 68 13.62 -5.44 -4.15
CA VAL A 68 13.27 -4.73 -5.41
C VAL A 68 14.20 -5.08 -6.56
N ALA A 69 15.38 -5.61 -6.27
CA ALA A 69 16.35 -6.08 -7.26
C ALA A 69 17.26 -7.16 -6.67
N VAL A 70 17.77 -8.03 -7.54
CA VAL A 70 18.83 -9.01 -7.20
C VAL A 70 19.94 -8.85 -8.22
N ASN A 71 21.19 -8.72 -7.76
CA ASN A 71 22.35 -8.49 -8.63
C ASN A 71 22.14 -7.32 -9.62
N ASN A 72 21.58 -6.23 -9.12
CA ASN A 72 21.25 -5.03 -9.89
C ASN A 72 20.21 -5.22 -11.01
N ARG A 73 19.51 -6.36 -11.03
CA ARG A 73 18.39 -6.62 -11.96
C ARG A 73 17.08 -6.42 -11.21
N PRO A 74 16.19 -5.52 -11.66
CA PRO A 74 14.93 -5.27 -10.99
C PRO A 74 14.09 -6.55 -11.00
N ILE A 75 13.52 -6.87 -9.84
CA ILE A 75 12.56 -7.96 -9.72
C ILE A 75 11.17 -7.35 -9.57
N LYS A 76 10.22 -7.88 -10.35
CA LYS A 76 8.85 -7.38 -10.41
C LYS A 76 7.93 -8.26 -9.58
#